data_AF-A0AAX4AKB9-F1
#
_entry.id   AF-A0AAX4AKB9-F1
#
_cell.length_a   1.000
_cell.length_b   1.000
_cell.length_c   1.000
_cell.angle_alpha   90.00
_cell.angle_beta   90.00
_cell.angle_gamma   90.00
#
_symmetry.space_group_name_H-M   'P 1'
#
loop_
_entity.id
_entity.type
_entity.pdbx_description
1 polymer ?
#
loop_
_entity_poly.entity_id
_entity_poly.type
_entity_poly.pdbx_seq_one_letter_code
_entity_poly.pdbx_strand_id
1 'polypeptide(L)'
;MIGKKLNKYRLMLNLTGTTLAKLAGINQPYLSEIENEKKVPPFDTFINLVTAMSKISPLNEENRSSILTNDNLNKFLGTAIIKAYEIPNYPDKVSIRVMFEGISSELGWIFNKDSDNSRYEPMEPFKQGKEIDSAPFKYKVLDELIYFFRNTLDDNPIYDSIKNLSESVLYDLDETSLYDFPFIRQSLFEWWYNQILTDITDNLMSDDNKTIELSISEGELLMEVEALRNTNGTFTPTNLENTTNLSKELLDGKTVTFDFRSITDKNVRALLDGQLLTNDELTAIKFTLNGIRYNRQNSNQNSYFGRKRQRLIDEGYFDNKD
;
A
#
# COMPACT_ATOMS: atom_id res chain seq x y z
N MET A 1 13.46 -23.74 -2.00
CA MET A 1 12.00 -23.82 -1.73
C MET A 1 11.26 -22.49 -1.94
N ILE A 2 11.91 -21.36 -1.66
CA ILE A 2 11.34 -20.02 -1.86
C ILE A 2 11.04 -19.76 -3.35
N GLY A 3 11.95 -20.16 -4.25
CA GLY A 3 11.80 -20.02 -5.69
C GLY A 3 10.54 -20.69 -6.24
N LYS A 4 10.27 -21.93 -5.80
CA LYS A 4 9.04 -22.66 -6.20
C LYS A 4 7.76 -21.98 -5.71
N LYS A 5 7.76 -21.41 -4.50
CA LYS A 5 6.61 -20.65 -3.98
C LYS A 5 6.35 -19.38 -4.80
N LEU A 6 7.39 -18.62 -5.12
CA LEU A 6 7.28 -17.46 -6.02
C LEU A 6 6.70 -17.85 -7.38
N ASN A 7 7.17 -18.96 -7.96
CA ASN A 7 6.63 -19.49 -9.23
C ASN A 7 5.14 -19.86 -9.10
N LYS A 8 4.75 -20.55 -8.02
CA LYS A 8 3.35 -20.90 -7.74
C LYS A 8 2.46 -19.66 -7.71
N TYR A 9 2.83 -18.62 -6.97
CA TYR A 9 2.07 -17.37 -6.91
C TYR A 9 2.04 -16.65 -8.26
N ARG A 10 3.17 -16.56 -8.96
CA ARG A 10 3.21 -15.96 -10.30
C ARG A 10 2.22 -16.63 -11.26
N LEU A 11 2.18 -17.97 -11.26
CA LEU A 11 1.25 -18.74 -12.09
C LEU A 11 -0.21 -18.58 -11.65
N MET A 12 -0.48 -18.59 -10.34
CA MET A 12 -1.82 -18.35 -9.79
C MET A 12 -2.39 -16.99 -10.20
N LEU A 13 -1.53 -15.97 -10.24
CA LEU A 13 -1.88 -14.61 -10.67
C LEU A 13 -1.84 -14.42 -12.19
N ASN A 14 -1.65 -15.49 -12.97
CA ASN A 14 -1.55 -15.48 -14.43
C ASN A 14 -0.50 -14.50 -14.98
N LEU A 15 0.62 -14.36 -14.28
CA LEU A 15 1.68 -13.42 -14.65
C LEU A 15 2.76 -14.09 -15.49
N THR A 16 3.16 -13.43 -16.58
CA THR A 16 4.32 -13.88 -17.35
C THR A 16 5.62 -13.57 -16.61
N GLY A 17 6.64 -14.43 -16.76
CA GLY A 17 7.95 -14.21 -16.14
C GLY A 17 8.57 -12.86 -16.56
N THR A 18 8.35 -12.43 -17.80
CA THR A 18 8.79 -11.11 -18.29
C THR A 18 8.14 -9.96 -17.55
N THR A 19 6.83 -10.06 -17.27
CA THR A 19 6.07 -9.01 -16.57
C THR A 19 6.53 -8.87 -15.13
N LEU A 20 6.61 -10.00 -14.40
CA LEU A 20 7.06 -9.98 -13.00
C LEU A 20 8.50 -9.48 -12.88
N ALA A 21 9.41 -9.97 -13.74
CA ALA A 21 10.80 -9.53 -13.72
C ALA A 21 10.94 -8.02 -13.94
N LYS A 22 10.21 -7.47 -14.92
CA LYS A 22 10.19 -6.03 -15.19
C LYS A 22 9.69 -5.22 -13.99
N LEU A 23 8.60 -5.66 -13.35
CA LEU A 23 8.01 -4.98 -12.20
C LEU A 23 8.92 -5.03 -10.96
N ALA A 24 9.66 -6.12 -10.78
CA ALA A 24 10.60 -6.30 -9.69
C ALA A 24 12.00 -5.70 -9.97
N GLY A 25 12.21 -5.08 -11.14
CA GLY A 25 13.49 -4.45 -11.49
C GLY A 25 14.62 -5.42 -11.82
N ILE A 26 14.30 -6.66 -12.24
CA ILE A 26 15.28 -7.69 -12.60
C ILE A 26 15.09 -8.18 -14.04
N ASN A 27 16.05 -8.97 -14.56
CA ASN A 27 15.89 -9.60 -15.86
C ASN A 27 15.19 -10.97 -15.77
N GLN A 28 14.49 -11.36 -16.83
CA GLN A 28 13.70 -12.60 -16.89
C GLN A 28 14.54 -13.89 -16.75
N PRO A 29 15.77 -13.98 -17.31
CA PRO A 29 16.65 -15.11 -17.02
C PRO A 29 16.97 -15.29 -15.54
N TYR A 30 17.25 -14.20 -14.82
CA TYR A 30 17.54 -14.23 -13.39
C TYR A 30 16.32 -14.66 -12.57
N LEU A 31 15.12 -14.15 -12.91
CA LEU A 31 13.87 -14.67 -12.33
C LEU A 31 13.73 -16.18 -12.56
N SER A 32 14.04 -16.66 -13.77
CA SER A 32 13.97 -18.09 -14.08
C SER A 32 14.97 -18.91 -13.26
N GLU A 33 16.17 -18.40 -13.01
CA GLU A 33 17.13 -19.04 -12.11
C GLU A 33 16.62 -19.11 -10.66
N ILE A 34 15.95 -18.06 -10.18
CA ILE A 34 15.30 -18.03 -8.87
C ILE A 34 14.16 -19.06 -8.79
N GLU A 35 13.22 -19.03 -9.74
CA GLU A 35 12.05 -19.92 -9.76
C GLU A 35 12.40 -21.40 -9.89
N ASN A 36 13.53 -21.71 -10.54
CA ASN A 36 14.07 -23.06 -10.68
C ASN A 36 15.03 -23.45 -9.54
N GLU A 37 15.15 -22.62 -8.51
CA GLU A 37 15.99 -22.83 -7.31
C GLU A 37 17.49 -22.95 -7.61
N LYS A 38 17.93 -22.40 -8.74
CA LYS A 38 19.35 -22.31 -9.09
C LYS A 38 20.05 -21.18 -8.35
N LYS A 39 19.30 -20.15 -7.93
CA LYS A 39 19.79 -19.00 -7.15
C LYS A 39 18.79 -18.61 -6.08
N VAL A 40 19.32 -18.23 -4.92
CA VAL A 40 18.56 -17.54 -3.87
C VAL A 40 18.64 -16.03 -4.15
N PRO A 41 17.52 -15.30 -4.24
CA PRO A 41 17.56 -13.86 -4.42
C PRO A 41 18.07 -13.15 -3.16
N PRO A 42 18.78 -12.01 -3.28
CA PRO A 42 18.98 -11.10 -2.15
C PRO A 42 17.64 -10.64 -1.58
N PHE A 43 17.62 -10.27 -0.30
CA PHE A 43 16.42 -9.81 0.40
C PHE A 43 15.63 -8.74 -0.36
N ASP A 44 16.28 -7.67 -0.82
CA ASP A 44 15.61 -6.61 -1.58
C ASP A 44 14.97 -7.12 -2.87
N THR A 45 15.63 -8.07 -3.56
CA THR A 45 15.07 -8.68 -4.77
C THR A 45 13.86 -9.54 -4.44
N PHE A 46 13.92 -10.29 -3.34
CA PHE A 46 12.79 -11.08 -2.85
C PHE A 46 11.59 -10.19 -2.50
N ILE A 47 11.80 -9.12 -1.72
CA ILE A 47 10.75 -8.17 -1.34
C ILE A 47 10.17 -7.46 -2.57
N ASN A 48 11.01 -7.10 -3.55
CA ASN A 48 10.54 -6.50 -4.80
C ASN A 48 9.65 -7.45 -5.60
N LEU A 49 9.97 -8.75 -5.64
CA LEU A 49 9.14 -9.76 -6.29
C LEU A 49 7.79 -9.93 -5.60
N VAL A 50 7.78 -10.04 -4.27
CA VAL A 50 6.54 -10.12 -3.48
C VAL A 50 5.69 -8.87 -3.70
N THR A 51 6.29 -7.69 -3.56
CA THR A 51 5.63 -6.40 -3.77
C THR A 51 5.03 -6.28 -5.17
N ALA A 52 5.78 -6.70 -6.20
CA ALA A 52 5.31 -6.67 -7.58
C ALA A 52 4.10 -7.57 -7.79
N MET A 53 4.11 -8.79 -7.24
CA MET A 53 2.96 -9.71 -7.30
C MET A 53 1.75 -9.11 -6.57
N SER A 54 1.92 -8.64 -5.33
CA SER A 54 0.82 -8.11 -4.52
C SER A 54 0.13 -6.90 -5.15
N LYS A 55 0.85 -6.07 -5.92
CA LYS A 55 0.28 -4.87 -6.58
C LYS A 55 -0.65 -5.15 -7.75
N ILE A 56 -0.53 -6.33 -8.36
CA ILE A 56 -1.24 -6.69 -9.60
C ILE A 56 -2.20 -7.86 -9.39
N SER A 57 -2.32 -8.33 -8.15
CA SER A 57 -3.22 -9.42 -7.82
C SER A 57 -4.68 -8.98 -7.88
N PRO A 58 -5.59 -9.86 -8.35
CA PRO A 58 -7.01 -9.55 -8.39
C PRO A 58 -7.71 -9.80 -7.05
N LEU A 59 -8.84 -9.12 -6.86
CA LEU A 59 -9.90 -9.46 -5.92
C LEU A 59 -10.58 -10.76 -6.36
N ASN A 60 -10.83 -11.67 -5.42
CA ASN A 60 -11.43 -12.98 -5.65
C ASN A 60 -12.18 -13.47 -4.39
N GLU A 61 -12.76 -14.67 -4.44
CA GLU A 61 -13.50 -15.25 -3.30
C GLU A 61 -12.67 -15.39 -2.02
N GLU A 62 -11.36 -15.65 -2.13
CA GLU A 62 -10.47 -15.88 -0.99
C GLU A 62 -10.17 -14.59 -0.22
N ASN A 63 -10.07 -13.45 -0.93
CA ASN A 63 -9.65 -12.18 -0.34
C ASN A 63 -10.79 -11.16 -0.17
N ARG A 64 -11.93 -11.33 -0.85
CA ARG A 64 -13.01 -10.33 -0.87
C ARG A 64 -13.53 -9.95 0.49
N SER A 65 -13.69 -10.90 1.42
CA SER A 65 -14.23 -10.64 2.76
C SER A 65 -13.28 -9.80 3.63
N SER A 66 -11.98 -9.87 3.35
CA SER A 66 -10.95 -9.08 4.04
C SER A 66 -10.83 -7.67 3.47
N ILE A 67 -11.26 -7.46 2.22
CA ILE A 67 -11.10 -6.20 1.49
C ILE A 67 -12.41 -5.39 1.47
N LEU A 68 -13.56 -6.04 1.26
CA LEU A 68 -14.89 -5.44 1.22
C LEU A 68 -15.48 -5.31 2.63
N THR A 69 -14.76 -4.63 3.52
CA THR A 69 -15.14 -4.40 4.92
C THR A 69 -16.11 -3.23 5.08
N ASN A 70 -16.74 -3.10 6.26
CA ASN A 70 -17.58 -1.93 6.57
C ASN A 70 -16.79 -0.61 6.53
N ASP A 71 -15.51 -0.62 6.90
CA ASP A 71 -14.67 0.57 6.84
C ASP A 71 -14.41 0.99 5.40
N ASN A 72 -14.13 0.02 4.52
CA ASN A 72 -13.96 0.30 3.10
C ASN A 72 -15.29 0.65 2.42
N LEU A 73 -16.42 0.11 2.88
CA LEU A 73 -17.76 0.56 2.45
C LEU A 73 -18.00 2.02 2.82
N ASN A 74 -17.64 2.45 4.02
CA ASN A 74 -17.78 3.85 4.44
C ASN A 74 -16.91 4.78 3.59
N LYS A 75 -15.69 4.37 3.25
CA LYS A 75 -14.82 5.11 2.30
C LYS A 75 -15.47 5.18 0.92
N PHE A 76 -15.97 4.05 0.41
CA PHE A 76 -16.67 3.97 -0.87
C PHE A 76 -17.85 4.95 -0.93
N LEU A 77 -18.77 4.86 0.02
CA LEU A 77 -19.94 5.75 0.11
C LEU A 77 -19.55 7.22 0.34
N GLY A 78 -18.48 7.48 1.08
CA GLY A 78 -17.97 8.83 1.32
C GLY A 78 -17.46 9.55 0.07
N THR A 79 -17.11 8.81 -0.98
CA THR A 79 -16.65 9.38 -2.27
C THR A 79 -17.78 9.62 -3.27
N ALA A 80 -19.00 9.16 -2.96
CA ALA A 80 -20.14 9.24 -3.86
C ALA A 80 -20.81 10.63 -3.82
N ILE A 81 -20.93 11.27 -4.99
CA ILE A 81 -21.64 12.53 -5.19
C ILE A 81 -22.94 12.24 -5.94
N ILE A 82 -24.07 12.44 -5.27
CA ILE A 82 -25.40 12.10 -5.78
C ILE A 82 -26.15 13.36 -6.21
N LYS A 83 -26.49 13.42 -7.50
CA LYS A 83 -27.23 14.53 -8.11
C LYS A 83 -28.52 14.06 -8.75
N ALA A 84 -29.56 14.87 -8.67
CA ALA A 84 -30.84 14.60 -9.30
C ALA A 84 -31.13 15.61 -10.40
N TYR A 85 -31.75 15.14 -11.47
CA TYR A 85 -32.07 15.94 -12.64
C TYR A 85 -33.49 15.64 -13.11
N GLU A 86 -34.23 16.68 -13.47
CA GLU A 86 -35.44 16.52 -14.26
C GLU A 86 -35.09 16.03 -15.66
N ILE A 87 -35.93 15.18 -16.23
CA ILE A 87 -35.74 14.66 -17.58
C ILE A 87 -36.65 15.46 -18.53
N PRO A 88 -36.10 16.14 -19.56
CA PRO A 88 -36.92 16.84 -20.54
C PRO A 88 -37.95 15.91 -21.17
N ASN A 89 -39.21 16.36 -21.28
CA ASN A 89 -40.35 15.61 -21.81
C ASN A 89 -40.87 14.44 -20.94
N TYR A 90 -40.30 14.19 -19.75
CA TYR A 90 -40.78 13.17 -18.81
C TYR A 90 -40.97 13.79 -17.41
N PRO A 91 -42.04 14.59 -17.21
CA PRO A 91 -42.25 15.37 -15.98
C PRO A 91 -42.47 14.51 -14.73
N ASP A 92 -42.87 13.25 -14.91
CA ASP A 92 -43.11 12.21 -13.90
C ASP A 92 -41.84 11.45 -13.50
N LYS A 93 -40.70 11.71 -14.16
CA LYS A 93 -39.43 11.00 -13.91
C LYS A 93 -38.32 11.92 -13.42
N VAL A 94 -37.37 11.33 -12.70
CA VAL A 94 -36.14 11.96 -12.23
C VAL A 94 -34.97 11.07 -12.59
N SER A 95 -33.92 11.66 -13.16
CA SER A 95 -32.63 10.98 -13.34
C SER A 95 -31.74 11.26 -12.14
N ILE A 96 -31.19 10.22 -11.53
CA ILE A 96 -30.18 10.33 -10.49
C ILE A 96 -28.84 9.94 -11.09
N ARG A 97 -27.83 10.80 -10.88
CA ARG A 97 -26.44 10.54 -11.25
C ARG A 97 -25.60 10.38 -9.99
N VAL A 98 -24.79 9.34 -9.94
CA VAL A 98 -23.75 9.14 -8.93
C VAL A 98 -22.41 9.25 -9.61
N MET A 99 -21.62 10.21 -9.16
CA MET A 99 -20.22 10.35 -9.56
C MET A 99 -19.35 9.93 -8.38
N PHE A 100 -18.18 9.36 -8.66
CA PHE A 100 -17.20 9.06 -7.63
C PHE A 100 -15.98 9.95 -7.83
N GLU A 101 -15.43 10.43 -6.73
CA GLU A 101 -14.20 11.20 -6.76
C GLU A 101 -13.06 10.39 -7.42
N GLY A 102 -12.46 10.93 -8.48
CA GLY A 102 -11.36 10.29 -9.20
C GLY A 102 -11.76 9.27 -10.28
N ILE A 103 -13.06 9.03 -10.49
CA ILE A 103 -13.57 8.16 -11.56
C ILE A 103 -14.23 9.05 -12.63
N SER A 104 -13.85 8.87 -13.90
CA SER A 104 -14.40 9.65 -15.02
C SER A 104 -15.81 9.23 -15.43
N SER A 105 -16.32 8.17 -14.84
CA SER A 105 -17.61 7.55 -15.14
C SER A 105 -18.66 7.98 -14.13
N GLU A 106 -19.90 8.10 -14.59
CA GLU A 106 -21.08 8.39 -13.78
C GLU A 106 -22.07 7.23 -13.88
N LEU A 107 -22.77 6.93 -12.80
CA LEU A 107 -23.84 5.95 -12.75
C LEU A 107 -25.19 6.65 -12.79
N GLY A 108 -26.10 6.15 -13.63
CA GLY A 108 -27.40 6.75 -13.86
C GLY A 108 -28.55 5.82 -13.45
N TRP A 109 -29.47 6.32 -12.63
CA TRP A 109 -30.77 5.69 -12.38
C TRP A 109 -31.88 6.62 -12.85
N ILE A 110 -33.03 6.05 -13.17
CA ILE A 110 -34.26 6.81 -13.35
C ILE A 110 -35.27 6.35 -12.29
N PHE A 111 -35.99 7.30 -11.71
CA PHE A 111 -37.04 7.01 -10.74
C PHE A 111 -38.31 7.75 -11.15
N ASN A 112 -39.45 7.08 -10.98
CA ASN A 112 -40.74 7.76 -10.99
C ASN A 112 -40.84 8.65 -9.74
N LYS A 113 -41.35 9.87 -9.93
CA LYS A 113 -41.63 10.81 -8.84
C LYS A 113 -42.72 10.28 -7.90
N ASP A 114 -43.71 9.58 -8.46
CA ASP A 114 -44.80 8.94 -7.71
C ASP A 114 -44.66 7.42 -7.71
N SER A 115 -44.74 6.81 -6.52
CA SER A 115 -44.48 5.38 -6.28
C SER A 115 -45.58 4.43 -6.74
N ASP A 116 -46.70 4.92 -7.28
CA ASP A 116 -47.93 4.14 -7.49
C ASP A 116 -48.30 3.82 -8.95
N ASN A 117 -47.51 4.23 -9.95
CA ASN A 117 -47.80 3.91 -11.35
C ASN A 117 -46.66 3.14 -12.02
N SER A 118 -46.73 1.81 -11.93
CA SER A 118 -46.03 0.89 -12.82
C SER A 118 -46.80 0.74 -14.14
N ARG A 119 -46.46 1.55 -15.14
CA ARG A 119 -46.77 1.25 -16.54
C ARG A 119 -45.55 1.58 -17.41
N TYR A 120 -44.93 0.52 -17.92
CA TYR A 120 -43.74 0.47 -18.76
C TYR A 120 -43.76 1.38 -20.00
N GLU A 121 -42.59 1.94 -20.34
CA GLU A 121 -41.89 1.80 -21.65
C GLU A 121 -40.52 2.56 -21.67
N PRO A 122 -39.60 2.27 -22.62
CA PRO A 122 -38.13 2.30 -22.43
C PRO A 122 -37.50 3.70 -22.56
N MET A 123 -36.28 3.89 -22.02
CA MET A 123 -35.53 5.14 -22.13
C MET A 123 -34.36 5.11 -23.13
N GLU A 124 -34.39 6.13 -23.99
CA GLU A 124 -33.33 6.63 -24.90
C GLU A 124 -32.13 7.23 -24.14
N PRO A 125 -30.94 7.37 -24.78
CA PRO A 125 -29.75 7.96 -24.18
C PRO A 125 -29.94 9.42 -23.72
N PHE A 126 -29.34 9.76 -22.59
CA PHE A 126 -29.65 10.94 -21.77
C PHE A 126 -29.53 12.29 -22.49
N LYS A 127 -30.62 13.07 -22.50
CA LYS A 127 -30.62 14.52 -22.75
C LYS A 127 -30.56 15.28 -21.42
N GLN A 128 -29.69 16.29 -21.32
CA GLN A 128 -29.51 17.14 -20.13
C GLN A 128 -30.83 17.83 -19.72
N GLY A 129 -31.11 17.87 -18.42
CA GLY A 129 -32.21 18.63 -17.82
C GLY A 129 -31.78 19.39 -16.55
N LYS A 130 -32.75 19.97 -15.82
CA LYS A 130 -32.50 20.87 -14.68
C LYS A 130 -32.14 20.09 -13.41
N GLU A 131 -31.07 20.49 -12.72
CA GLU A 131 -30.69 19.93 -11.41
C GLU A 131 -31.74 20.25 -10.33
N ILE A 132 -32.10 19.26 -9.52
CA ILE A 132 -33.10 19.32 -8.44
C ILE A 132 -32.57 18.66 -7.15
N ASP A 133 -33.33 18.76 -6.05
CA ASP A 133 -32.97 18.14 -4.78
C ASP A 133 -32.96 16.60 -4.88
N SER A 134 -31.81 15.99 -4.55
CA SER A 134 -31.61 14.55 -4.54
C SER A 134 -31.97 13.88 -3.22
N ALA A 135 -32.23 14.63 -2.15
CA ALA A 135 -32.53 14.09 -0.83
C ALA A 135 -33.68 13.05 -0.81
N PRO A 136 -34.79 13.21 -1.56
CA PRO A 136 -35.88 12.23 -1.58
C PRO A 136 -35.49 10.87 -2.15
N PHE A 137 -34.41 10.79 -2.94
CA PHE A 137 -33.98 9.58 -3.64
C PHE A 137 -32.76 8.93 -2.98
N LYS A 138 -32.15 9.60 -1.99
CA LYS A 138 -30.87 9.21 -1.42
C LYS A 138 -30.87 7.78 -0.87
N TYR A 139 -31.92 7.37 -0.17
CA TYR A 139 -32.00 6.02 0.41
C TYR A 139 -32.04 4.93 -0.67
N LYS A 140 -32.81 5.15 -1.75
CA LYS A 140 -32.91 4.20 -2.88
C LYS A 140 -31.53 3.97 -3.51
N VAL A 141 -30.76 5.04 -3.70
CA VAL A 141 -29.41 4.98 -4.28
C VAL A 141 -28.42 4.34 -3.32
N LEU A 142 -28.50 4.64 -2.02
CA LEU A 142 -27.58 4.10 -1.03
C LEU A 142 -27.70 2.58 -0.90
N ASP A 143 -28.93 2.04 -0.91
CA ASP A 143 -29.15 0.59 -0.83
C ASP A 143 -28.51 -0.13 -2.01
N GLU A 144 -28.61 0.43 -3.22
CA GLU A 144 -27.99 -0.09 -4.45
C GLU A 144 -26.47 -0.08 -4.38
N LEU A 145 -25.88 1.03 -3.90
CA LEU A 145 -24.44 1.16 -3.76
C LEU A 145 -23.88 0.18 -2.71
N ILE A 146 -24.60 -0.02 -1.60
CA ILE A 146 -24.25 -1.02 -0.58
C ILE A 146 -24.35 -2.43 -1.17
N TYR A 147 -25.41 -2.70 -1.92
CA TYR A 147 -25.61 -3.99 -2.58
C TYR A 147 -24.46 -4.27 -3.56
N PHE A 148 -24.18 -3.34 -4.48
CA PHE A 148 -23.07 -3.43 -5.41
C PHE A 148 -21.76 -3.73 -4.69
N PHE A 149 -21.38 -2.91 -3.70
CA PHE A 149 -20.12 -3.04 -2.98
C PHE A 149 -19.94 -4.42 -2.34
N ARG A 150 -21.02 -5.03 -1.85
CA ARG A 150 -20.97 -6.33 -1.16
C ARG A 150 -21.03 -7.53 -2.10
N ASN A 151 -21.59 -7.38 -3.30
CA ASN A 151 -21.90 -8.48 -4.21
C ASN A 151 -21.16 -8.39 -5.55
N THR A 152 -20.16 -7.49 -5.71
CA THR A 152 -19.45 -7.27 -6.99
C THR A 152 -18.77 -8.51 -7.58
N LEU A 153 -18.57 -9.58 -6.78
CA LEU A 153 -17.85 -10.79 -7.18
C LEU A 153 -18.65 -12.09 -7.03
N ASP A 154 -19.95 -12.02 -6.73
CA ASP A 154 -20.76 -13.23 -6.81
C ASP A 154 -21.08 -13.47 -8.29
N ASP A 155 -21.02 -14.72 -8.76
CA ASP A 155 -21.51 -15.18 -10.08
C ASP A 155 -22.99 -14.85 -10.33
N ASN A 156 -23.65 -14.21 -9.36
CA ASN A 156 -24.96 -13.65 -9.52
C ASN A 156 -24.79 -12.37 -10.34
N PRO A 157 -25.27 -12.33 -11.60
CA PRO A 157 -25.41 -11.06 -12.27
C PRO A 157 -26.16 -10.16 -11.29
N ILE A 158 -25.60 -9.00 -10.95
CA ILE A 158 -26.22 -7.97 -10.08
C ILE A 158 -27.72 -7.80 -10.45
N TYR A 159 -28.05 -8.09 -11.70
CA TYR A 159 -29.36 -8.19 -12.33
C TYR A 159 -30.39 -9.18 -11.71
N ASP A 160 -30.01 -10.35 -11.16
CA ASP A 160 -30.98 -11.42 -10.78
C ASP A 160 -31.49 -11.33 -9.33
N SER A 161 -30.71 -10.74 -8.44
CA SER A 161 -31.01 -10.56 -7.00
C SER A 161 -31.80 -9.28 -6.70
N ILE A 162 -31.92 -8.39 -7.67
CA ILE A 162 -32.66 -7.12 -7.59
C ILE A 162 -34.14 -7.34 -8.01
N LYS A 163 -34.81 -8.34 -7.42
CA LYS A 163 -36.24 -8.57 -7.69
C LYS A 163 -37.19 -7.53 -7.08
N ASN A 164 -36.68 -6.58 -6.30
CA ASN A 164 -37.47 -5.61 -5.52
C ASN A 164 -37.12 -4.14 -5.78
N LEU A 165 -36.22 -3.81 -6.70
CA LEU A 165 -35.91 -2.41 -7.00
C LEU A 165 -36.61 -2.00 -8.28
N SER A 166 -37.37 -0.90 -8.17
CA SER A 166 -38.31 -0.40 -9.18
C SER A 166 -37.69 -0.26 -10.56
N GLU A 167 -38.50 -0.53 -11.58
CA GLU A 167 -38.24 -0.46 -13.03
C GLU A 167 -37.48 0.79 -13.49
N SER A 168 -36.15 0.76 -13.42
CA SER A 168 -35.22 1.17 -14.48
C SER A 168 -33.79 1.18 -13.92
N VAL A 169 -32.99 0.19 -14.32
CA VAL A 169 -31.57 0.21 -14.00
C VAL A 169 -30.77 -0.11 -15.26
N LEU A 170 -29.88 0.80 -15.63
CA LEU A 170 -28.86 0.53 -16.64
C LEU A 170 -27.51 0.54 -15.90
N TYR A 171 -26.91 -0.63 -15.74
CA TYR A 171 -25.58 -0.78 -15.18
C TYR A 171 -24.56 -0.91 -16.32
N ASP A 172 -23.49 -0.12 -16.26
CA ASP A 172 -22.19 -0.44 -16.87
C ASP A 172 -21.09 -0.19 -15.81
N LEU A 173 -21.28 -0.76 -14.62
CA LEU A 173 -20.14 -0.97 -13.72
C LEU A 173 -19.50 -2.28 -14.15
N ASP A 174 -18.41 -2.18 -14.91
CA ASP A 174 -17.51 -3.30 -15.07
C ASP A 174 -17.03 -3.73 -13.67
N GLU A 175 -16.87 -5.02 -13.42
CA GLU A 175 -16.31 -5.58 -12.18
C GLU A 175 -14.94 -4.95 -11.86
N THR A 176 -14.26 -4.41 -12.87
CA THR A 176 -13.03 -3.63 -12.73
C THR A 176 -13.20 -2.29 -12.00
N SER A 177 -14.43 -1.76 -11.87
CA SER A 177 -14.69 -0.43 -11.30
C SER A 177 -14.30 -0.34 -9.82
N LEU A 178 -14.30 -1.46 -9.09
CA LEU A 178 -13.80 -1.47 -7.71
C LEU A 178 -12.30 -1.14 -7.64
N TYR A 179 -11.53 -1.48 -8.67
CA TYR A 179 -10.11 -1.19 -8.72
C TYR A 179 -9.83 0.29 -8.99
N ASP A 180 -10.80 1.11 -9.38
CA ASP A 180 -10.59 2.56 -9.54
C ASP A 180 -10.44 3.25 -8.17
N PHE A 181 -10.92 2.64 -7.11
CA PHE A 181 -10.85 3.18 -5.75
C PHE A 181 -9.46 2.92 -5.12
N PRO A 182 -8.71 3.98 -4.73
CA PRO A 182 -7.36 3.82 -4.16
C PRO A 182 -7.31 2.98 -2.89
N PHE A 183 -8.33 3.08 -2.02
CA PHE A 183 -8.38 2.32 -0.78
C PHE A 183 -8.62 0.83 -1.02
N ILE A 184 -9.35 0.44 -2.08
CA ILE A 184 -9.52 -0.97 -2.46
C ILE A 184 -8.20 -1.54 -2.95
N ARG A 185 -7.51 -0.84 -3.86
CA ARG A 185 -6.19 -1.24 -4.35
C ARG A 185 -5.18 -1.40 -3.21
N GLN A 186 -5.19 -0.49 -2.24
CA GLN A 186 -4.31 -0.55 -1.08
C GLN A 186 -4.62 -1.76 -0.18
N SER A 187 -5.89 -1.99 0.16
CA SER A 187 -6.27 -3.15 0.97
C SER A 187 -5.95 -4.47 0.28
N LEU A 188 -6.12 -4.56 -1.03
CA LEU A 188 -5.77 -5.72 -1.83
C LEU A 188 -4.26 -5.99 -1.82
N PHE A 189 -3.47 -4.93 -2.02
CA PHE A 189 -2.01 -5.00 -1.94
C PHE A 189 -1.53 -5.51 -0.57
N GLU A 190 -2.05 -4.93 0.52
CA GLU A 190 -1.70 -5.31 1.89
C GLU A 190 -2.05 -6.77 2.18
N TRP A 191 -3.24 -7.22 1.76
CA TRP A 191 -3.67 -8.60 1.95
C TRP A 191 -2.72 -9.57 1.23
N TRP A 192 -2.47 -9.38 -0.07
CA TRP A 192 -1.61 -10.28 -0.83
C TRP A 192 -0.16 -10.28 -0.34
N TYR A 193 0.35 -9.13 0.07
CA TYR A 193 1.69 -9.03 0.66
C TYR A 193 1.80 -9.88 1.92
N ASN A 194 0.83 -9.74 2.83
CA ASN A 194 0.77 -10.55 4.04
C ASN A 194 0.64 -12.05 3.72
N GLN A 195 -0.25 -12.42 2.79
CA GLN A 195 -0.50 -13.83 2.46
C GLN A 195 0.72 -14.52 1.84
N ILE A 196 1.39 -13.87 0.89
CA ILE A 196 2.57 -14.45 0.22
C ILE A 196 3.71 -14.64 1.23
N LEU A 197 3.99 -13.64 2.07
CA LEU A 197 5.05 -13.75 3.07
C LEU A 197 4.73 -14.82 4.10
N THR A 198 3.51 -14.82 4.65
CA THR A 198 3.05 -15.82 5.63
C THR A 198 3.12 -17.25 5.05
N ASP A 199 2.66 -17.47 3.82
CA ASP A 199 2.73 -18.78 3.18
C ASP A 199 4.18 -19.27 2.98
N ILE A 200 5.12 -18.36 2.76
CA ILE A 200 6.55 -18.68 2.59
C ILE A 200 7.21 -18.96 3.94
N THR A 201 6.96 -18.14 4.94
CA THR A 201 7.59 -18.28 6.26
C THR A 201 7.00 -19.46 7.05
N ASP A 202 5.67 -19.58 7.11
CA ASP A 202 5.02 -20.60 7.94
C ASP A 202 5.24 -21.99 7.36
N ASN A 203 4.97 -22.20 6.06
CA ASN A 203 5.08 -23.54 5.46
C ASN A 203 6.52 -24.03 5.26
N LEU A 204 7.53 -23.16 5.38
CA LEU A 204 8.94 -23.58 5.37
C LEU A 204 9.47 -23.85 6.78
N MET A 205 8.78 -23.36 7.82
CA MET A 205 9.18 -23.52 9.22
C MET A 205 8.34 -24.57 9.98
N SER A 206 7.18 -24.99 9.45
CA SER A 206 6.18 -25.78 10.18
C SER A 206 5.93 -27.22 9.70
N ASP A 207 6.84 -27.87 8.96
CA ASP A 207 6.62 -29.27 8.56
C ASP A 207 7.15 -30.24 9.64
N ASP A 208 6.33 -30.44 10.69
CA ASP A 208 6.61 -31.20 11.93
C ASP A 208 7.02 -32.68 11.74
N ASN A 209 7.23 -33.18 10.52
CA ASN A 209 7.70 -34.55 10.26
C ASN A 209 8.67 -34.71 9.09
N LYS A 210 9.18 -33.61 8.50
CA LYS A 210 10.27 -33.65 7.54
C LYS A 210 11.24 -32.53 7.85
N THR A 211 12.49 -32.88 8.14
CA THR A 211 13.58 -31.90 8.23
C THR A 211 13.69 -31.22 6.87
N ILE A 212 13.16 -30.01 6.75
CA ILE A 212 13.33 -29.21 5.55
C ILE A 212 14.79 -28.74 5.55
N GLU A 213 15.62 -29.32 4.68
CA GLU A 213 16.99 -28.86 4.47
C GLU A 213 16.96 -27.57 3.64
N LEU A 214 17.06 -26.43 4.33
CA LEU A 214 17.30 -25.14 3.71
C LEU A 214 18.80 -24.98 3.41
N SER A 215 19.13 -24.39 2.27
CA SER A 215 20.48 -23.87 2.08
C SER A 215 20.75 -22.71 3.06
N ILE A 216 22.03 -22.45 3.38
CA ILE A 216 22.42 -21.35 4.27
C ILE A 216 21.77 -20.02 3.82
N SER A 217 21.85 -19.72 2.53
CA SER A 217 21.28 -18.49 1.97
C SER A 217 19.75 -18.43 2.04
N GLU A 218 19.04 -19.55 1.96
CA GLU A 218 17.58 -19.58 2.18
C GLU A 218 17.23 -19.36 3.65
N GLY A 219 18.02 -19.93 4.57
CA GLY A 219 17.85 -19.70 6.00
C GLY A 219 18.08 -18.23 6.37
N GLU A 220 19.13 -17.61 5.83
CA GLU A 220 19.42 -16.18 6.00
C GLU A 220 18.26 -15.32 5.50
N LEU A 221 17.80 -15.56 4.27
CA LEU A 221 16.67 -14.83 3.69
C LEU A 221 15.39 -14.98 4.53
N LEU A 222 15.08 -16.18 5.02
CA LEU A 222 13.89 -16.41 5.85
C LEU A 222 13.98 -15.71 7.20
N MET A 223 15.15 -15.67 7.83
CA MET A 223 15.34 -14.90 9.07
C MET A 223 15.13 -13.40 8.85
N GLU A 224 15.65 -12.85 7.74
CA GLU A 224 15.44 -11.44 7.39
C GLU A 224 13.96 -11.12 7.14
N VAL A 225 13.24 -12.03 6.47
CA VAL A 225 11.80 -11.88 6.25
C VAL A 225 11.03 -11.99 7.56
N GLU A 226 11.33 -12.98 8.40
CA GLU A 226 10.65 -13.18 9.69
C GLU A 226 10.87 -11.99 10.64
N ALA A 227 12.01 -11.31 10.55
CA ALA A 227 12.27 -10.08 11.30
C ALA A 227 11.32 -8.92 10.92
N LEU A 228 10.65 -8.99 9.77
CA LEU A 228 9.61 -8.04 9.37
C LEU A 228 8.23 -8.36 9.97
N ARG A 229 8.05 -9.54 10.58
CA ARG A 229 6.74 -9.95 11.09
C ARG A 229 6.37 -9.14 12.33
N ASN A 230 5.17 -8.57 12.29
CA ASN A 230 4.61 -7.84 13.41
C ASN A 230 4.29 -8.79 14.58
N THR A 231 4.13 -8.23 15.78
CA THR A 231 3.77 -8.98 17.00
C THR A 231 2.43 -9.73 16.90
N ASN A 232 1.53 -9.27 16.04
CA ASN A 232 0.23 -9.92 15.77
C ASN A 232 0.34 -11.05 14.71
N GLY A 233 1.56 -11.35 14.24
CA GLY A 233 1.82 -12.44 13.28
C GLY A 233 1.70 -12.04 11.81
N THR A 234 1.34 -10.79 11.49
CA THR A 234 1.16 -10.33 10.10
C THR A 234 2.38 -9.56 9.59
N PHE A 235 2.44 -9.40 8.26
CA PHE A 235 3.37 -8.51 7.59
C PHE A 235 2.63 -7.28 7.08
N THR A 236 3.21 -6.10 7.31
CA THR A 236 2.72 -4.85 6.74
C THR A 236 3.70 -4.37 5.67
N PRO A 237 3.24 -4.05 4.44
CA PRO A 237 4.13 -3.50 3.42
C PRO A 237 4.78 -2.21 3.93
N THR A 238 6.11 -2.15 3.90
CA THR A 238 6.83 -0.90 4.11
C THR A 238 6.79 -0.10 2.81
N ASN A 239 6.36 1.17 2.88
CA ASN A 239 6.61 2.10 1.78
C ASN A 239 8.12 2.31 1.71
N LEU A 240 8.76 1.71 0.69
CA LEU A 240 10.19 1.82 0.42
C LEU A 240 10.68 3.26 0.19
N GLU A 241 9.77 4.21 -0.04
CA GLU A 241 10.12 5.65 -0.09
C GLU A 241 10.37 6.27 1.29
N ASN A 242 10.09 5.57 2.40
CA ASN A 242 10.24 6.06 3.77
C ASN A 242 10.90 5.03 4.70
N THR A 243 12.01 4.41 4.30
CA THR A 243 12.78 3.58 5.24
C THR A 243 13.64 4.43 6.17
N THR A 244 13.30 4.42 7.46
CA THR A 244 14.29 4.18 8.51
C THR A 244 13.63 3.38 9.63
N ASN A 245 14.33 2.32 10.08
CA ASN A 245 13.81 1.27 10.94
C ASN A 245 13.62 1.76 12.40
N LEU A 246 12.47 2.34 12.70
CA LEU A 246 11.90 2.61 14.04
C LEU A 246 10.38 2.48 13.85
N SER A 247 9.71 1.61 14.61
CA SER A 247 8.29 1.30 14.39
C SER A 247 7.44 2.58 14.28
N LYS A 248 6.61 2.64 13.24
CA LYS A 248 5.81 3.81 12.83
C LYS A 248 4.90 4.34 13.95
N GLU A 249 4.51 3.45 14.87
CA GLU A 249 3.72 3.75 16.07
C GLU A 249 4.50 4.60 17.09
N LEU A 250 5.83 4.48 17.14
CA LEU A 250 6.68 5.17 18.11
C LEU A 250 6.98 6.62 17.71
N LEU A 251 6.87 6.93 16.41
CA LEU A 251 7.30 8.21 15.86
C LEU A 251 6.17 9.21 15.62
N ASP A 252 4.93 8.84 15.32
CA ASP A 252 3.73 9.74 15.26
C ASP A 252 4.02 11.22 14.89
N GLY A 253 4.71 11.45 13.76
CA GLY A 253 5.07 12.80 13.28
C GLY A 253 6.14 13.58 14.09
N LYS A 254 6.81 12.95 15.05
CA LYS A 254 7.84 13.54 15.92
C LYS A 254 9.24 13.28 15.40
N THR A 255 10.10 14.29 15.51
CA THR A 255 11.55 14.12 15.31
C THR A 255 12.15 13.39 16.52
N VAL A 256 12.80 12.26 16.28
CA VAL A 256 13.61 11.57 17.31
C VAL A 256 15.08 11.88 17.11
N THR A 257 15.74 12.27 18.19
CA THR A 257 17.17 12.57 18.22
C THR A 257 17.89 11.47 18.99
N PHE A 258 18.84 10.80 18.34
CA PHE A 258 19.71 9.83 19.00
C PHE A 258 21.01 10.48 19.43
N ASP A 259 21.32 10.34 20.72
CA ASP A 259 22.58 10.80 21.28
C ASP A 259 23.54 9.63 21.48
N PHE A 260 24.58 9.60 20.66
CA PHE A 260 25.61 8.55 20.69
C PHE A 260 26.62 8.69 21.83
N ARG A 261 26.38 9.56 22.84
CA ARG A 261 27.24 9.66 24.04
C ARG A 261 27.43 8.32 24.75
N SER A 262 26.38 7.51 24.82
CA SER A 262 26.36 6.28 25.63
C SER A 262 26.50 5.00 24.80
N ILE A 263 26.81 5.07 23.49
CA ILE A 263 26.86 3.88 22.62
C ILE A 263 27.91 2.85 23.07
N THR A 264 28.89 3.28 23.87
CA THR A 264 29.93 2.41 24.44
C THR A 264 29.70 2.06 25.91
N ASP A 265 28.53 2.39 26.48
CA ASP A 265 28.18 1.98 27.84
C ASP A 265 27.94 0.47 27.89
N LYS A 266 28.41 -0.20 28.93
CA LYS A 266 28.30 -1.66 29.11
C LYS A 266 26.85 -2.17 29.13
N ASN A 267 25.88 -1.29 29.45
CA ASN A 267 24.46 -1.62 29.49
C ASN A 267 23.74 -1.26 28.18
N VAL A 268 24.46 -0.72 27.18
CA VAL A 268 23.91 -0.37 25.87
C VAL A 268 24.32 -1.44 24.86
N ARG A 269 23.33 -1.97 24.14
CA ARG A 269 23.53 -2.91 23.03
C ARG A 269 23.22 -2.19 21.73
N ALA A 270 24.17 -2.21 20.81
CA ALA A 270 24.02 -1.62 19.49
C ALA A 270 24.11 -2.72 18.44
N LEU A 271 23.27 -2.62 17.42
CA LEU A 271 23.20 -3.55 16.32
C LEU A 271 23.57 -2.84 15.02
N LEU A 272 24.20 -3.57 14.11
CA LEU A 272 24.41 -3.19 12.72
C LEU A 272 23.77 -4.28 11.86
N ASP A 273 22.84 -3.89 10.99
CA ASP A 273 22.10 -4.80 10.10
C ASP A 273 21.48 -6.00 10.85
N GLY A 274 20.92 -5.73 12.04
CA GLY A 274 20.26 -6.74 12.88
C GLY A 274 21.21 -7.63 13.68
N GLN A 275 22.53 -7.48 13.53
CA GLN A 275 23.53 -8.23 14.29
C GLN A 275 24.14 -7.40 15.41
N LEU A 276 24.37 -8.02 16.57
CA LEU A 276 25.01 -7.34 17.70
C LEU A 276 26.46 -6.98 17.35
N LEU A 277 26.82 -5.72 17.55
CA LEU A 277 28.20 -5.28 17.35
C LEU A 277 29.16 -5.98 18.30
N THR A 278 30.29 -6.42 17.78
CA THR A 278 31.41 -6.97 18.55
C THR A 278 32.13 -5.87 19.34
N ASN A 279 32.95 -6.27 20.31
CA ASN A 279 33.76 -5.32 21.09
C ASN A 279 34.74 -4.52 20.21
N ASP A 280 35.27 -5.15 19.15
CA ASP A 280 36.21 -4.50 18.23
C ASP A 280 35.50 -3.47 17.35
N GLU A 281 34.29 -3.77 16.88
CA GLU A 281 33.47 -2.83 16.11
C GLU A 281 32.98 -1.66 16.97
N LEU A 282 32.54 -1.92 18.21
CA LEU A 282 32.23 -0.86 19.17
C LEU A 282 33.44 0.05 19.42
N THR A 283 34.64 -0.52 19.45
CA THR A 283 35.90 0.22 19.58
C THR A 283 36.19 1.08 18.34
N ALA A 284 35.96 0.54 17.14
CA ALA A 284 36.12 1.28 15.88
C ALA A 284 35.14 2.47 15.80
N ILE A 285 33.87 2.27 16.21
CA ILE A 285 32.87 3.34 16.28
C ILE A 285 33.30 4.40 17.29
N LYS A 286 33.81 4.00 18.46
CA LYS A 286 34.33 4.93 19.48
C LYS A 286 35.42 5.84 18.92
N PHE A 287 36.39 5.28 18.18
CA PHE A 287 37.45 6.08 17.56
C PHE A 287 36.90 7.06 16.52
N THR A 288 35.99 6.59 15.68
CA THR A 288 35.34 7.41 14.66
C THR A 288 34.58 8.58 15.29
N LEU A 289 33.76 8.33 16.32
CA LEU A 289 33.01 9.35 17.04
C LEU A 289 33.94 10.36 17.71
N ASN A 290 35.07 9.93 18.27
CA ASN A 290 36.06 10.82 18.84
C ASN A 290 36.72 11.72 17.78
N GLY A 291 37.02 11.18 16.60
CA GLY A 291 37.52 11.98 15.47
C GLY A 291 36.51 13.05 15.03
N ILE A 292 35.23 12.70 14.92
CA ILE A 292 34.15 13.64 14.61
C ILE A 292 34.05 14.74 15.68
N ARG A 293 34.10 14.37 16.97
CA ARG A 293 34.06 15.32 18.10
C ARG A 293 35.22 16.31 18.05
N TYR A 294 36.43 15.81 17.81
CA TYR A 294 37.63 16.63 17.66
C TYR A 294 37.50 17.64 16.52
N ASN A 295 37.03 17.18 15.35
CA ASN A 295 36.80 18.07 14.20
C ASN A 295 35.74 19.14 14.47
N ARG A 296 34.66 18.82 15.18
CA ARG A 296 33.63 19.80 15.59
C ARG A 296 34.18 20.86 16.55
N GLN A 297 35.05 20.47 17.47
CA GLN A 297 35.69 21.41 18.40
C GLN A 297 36.63 22.36 17.65
N ASN A 298 37.43 21.85 16.72
CA ASN A 298 38.40 22.66 15.97
C ASN A 298 37.77 23.52 14.87
N SER A 299 36.72 23.05 14.20
CA SER A 299 35.96 23.87 13.25
C SER A 299 35.27 25.06 13.93
N ASN A 300 34.74 24.87 15.14
CA ASN A 300 34.20 25.96 15.95
C ASN A 300 35.27 26.95 16.42
N GLN A 301 36.47 26.46 16.80
CA GLN A 301 37.61 27.32 17.13
C GLN A 301 38.09 28.13 15.91
N ASN A 302 38.23 27.53 14.73
CA ASN A 302 38.59 28.24 13.50
C ASN A 302 37.55 29.31 13.12
N SER A 303 36.25 29.07 13.37
CA SER A 303 35.21 30.08 13.16
C SER A 303 35.27 31.24 14.15
N TYR A 304 35.73 30.99 15.39
CA TYR A 304 35.83 31.98 16.44
C TYR A 304 37.09 32.84 16.26
N PHE A 305 38.23 32.21 15.98
CA PHE A 305 39.49 32.90 15.67
C PHE A 305 39.44 33.62 14.33
N GLY A 306 38.79 33.06 13.30
CA GLY A 306 38.57 33.74 12.02
C GLY A 306 37.73 35.01 12.17
N ARG A 307 36.63 34.95 12.93
CA ARG A 307 35.78 36.13 13.20
C ARG A 307 36.46 37.17 14.08
N LYS A 308 37.27 36.74 15.05
CA LYS A 308 38.04 37.64 15.92
C LYS A 308 39.19 38.31 15.15
N ARG A 309 39.87 37.58 14.25
CA ARG A 309 40.90 38.13 13.36
C ARG A 309 40.29 39.14 12.38
N GLN A 310 39.16 38.82 11.75
CA GLN A 310 38.48 39.74 10.84
C GLN A 310 38.04 41.03 11.56
N ARG A 311 37.48 40.93 12.77
CA ARG A 311 37.18 42.12 13.60
C ARG A 311 38.41 42.97 13.90
N LEU A 312 39.54 42.34 14.25
CA LEU A 312 40.77 43.07 14.56
C LEU A 312 41.39 43.73 13.30
N ILE A 313 41.17 43.16 12.11
CA ILE A 313 41.51 43.80 10.83
C ILE A 313 40.58 44.98 10.55
N ASP A 314 39.27 44.80 10.70
CA ASP A 314 38.26 45.84 10.46
C ASP A 314 38.38 47.02 11.46
N GLU A 315 38.85 46.75 12.69
CA GLU A 315 39.15 47.74 13.74
C GLU A 315 40.56 48.37 13.60
N GLY A 316 41.33 48.00 12.57
CA GLY A 316 42.62 48.62 12.25
C GLY A 316 43.80 48.17 13.10
N TYR A 317 43.68 47.07 13.83
CA TYR A 317 44.77 46.52 14.66
C TYR A 317 45.78 45.67 13.86
N PHE A 318 45.47 45.26 12.62
CA PHE A 318 46.37 44.52 11.73
C PHE A 318 46.19 44.95 10.26
N ASP A 319 47.30 45.01 9.51
CA ASP A 319 47.29 45.26 8.06
C ASP A 319 47.00 43.96 7.28
N ASN A 320 46.27 44.07 6.17
CA ASN A 320 45.78 42.95 5.33
C ASN A 320 46.87 42.14 4.60
N LYS A 321 48.14 42.31 4.97
CA LYS A 321 49.31 41.69 4.34
C LYS A 321 50.22 41.07 5.40
N ASP A 322 49.75 40.01 6.05
CA ASP A 322 50.56 38.92 6.61
C ASP A 322 49.68 37.72 6.99
#